data_AF-A0A3D8QVD1-F1
#
_entry.id   AF-A0A3D8QVD1-F1
#
_cell.length_a   1.000
_cell.length_b   1.000
_cell.length_c   1.000
_cell.angle_alpha   90.00
_cell.angle_beta   90.00
_cell.angle_gamma   90.00
#
_symmetry.space_group_name_H-M   'P 1'
#
loop_
_entity.id
_entity.type
_entity.pdbx_description
1 polymer ?
#
loop_
_entity_poly.entity_id
_entity_poly.type
_entity_poly.pdbx_seq_one_letter_code
_entity_poly.pdbx_strand_id
1 'polypeptide(L)'
;MHGPSFAPDHAAPDAFDPNTLYRARDFLRANGAFPESQYSMDLLLKLGGMMSELDFHRSRTQELLSENAHLRQDNANLRAYLDSNLATGKPAAPGGDTSQIPRPSSDTAGKSWDRIVMDLI
;
A
#
# COMPACT_ATOMS: atom_id res chain seq x y z
N MET A 1 -1.65 -21.61 22.28
CA MET A 1 -2.59 -20.87 21.41
C MET A 1 -2.25 -19.39 21.52
N HIS A 2 -1.59 -18.82 20.52
CA HIS A 2 -1.32 -17.39 20.43
C HIS A 2 -2.21 -16.84 19.32
N GLY A 3 -3.17 -16.00 19.70
CA GLY A 3 -4.03 -15.31 18.74
C GLY A 3 -3.26 -14.21 18.01
N PRO A 4 -3.67 -13.84 16.79
CA PRO A 4 -3.06 -12.73 16.09
C PRO A 4 -3.29 -11.42 16.87
N SER A 5 -2.17 -10.77 17.20
CA SER A 5 -2.12 -9.42 17.76
C SER A 5 -2.75 -8.47 16.74
N PHE A 6 -3.90 -7.89 17.08
CA PHE A 6 -4.50 -6.81 16.31
C PHE A 6 -3.52 -5.63 16.33
N ALA A 7 -3.02 -5.26 15.15
CA ALA A 7 -2.28 -4.02 14.96
C ALA A 7 -3.18 -2.83 15.39
N PRO A 8 -2.61 -1.78 16.00
CA PRO A 8 -3.38 -0.64 16.43
C PRO A 8 -4.04 0.01 15.22
N ASP A 9 -5.34 0.20 15.35
CA ASP A 9 -6.18 1.01 14.47
C ASP A 9 -5.40 2.28 14.10
N HIS A 10 -5.24 2.54 12.80
CA HIS A 10 -4.71 3.80 12.30
C HIS A 10 -5.78 4.87 12.54
N ALA A 11 -5.94 5.26 13.80
CA ALA A 11 -6.88 6.27 14.21
C ALA A 11 -6.58 7.54 13.41
N ALA A 12 -7.61 8.05 12.75
CA ALA A 12 -7.62 9.41 12.25
C ALA A 12 -7.13 10.35 13.37
N PRO A 13 -6.47 11.47 13.05
CA PRO A 13 -6.02 12.40 14.08
C PRO A 13 -7.24 12.90 14.89
N ASP A 14 -7.41 12.38 16.10
CA ASP A 14 -8.42 12.77 17.11
C ASP A 14 -8.16 14.19 17.67
N ALA A 15 -7.21 14.92 17.09
CA ALA A 15 -6.88 16.26 17.48
C ALA A 15 -7.85 17.25 16.81
N PHE A 16 -8.76 17.80 17.61
CA PHE A 16 -9.53 18.97 17.24
C PHE A 16 -8.58 20.12 16.89
N ASP A 17 -8.38 20.38 15.60
CA ASP A 17 -7.67 21.55 15.10
C ASP A 17 -8.69 22.69 14.90
N PRO A 18 -8.59 23.82 15.62
CA PRO A 18 -9.50 24.96 15.45
C PRO A 18 -9.48 25.52 14.03
N ASN A 19 -8.41 25.33 13.26
CA ASN A 19 -8.34 25.71 11.85
C ASN A 19 -9.35 24.93 10.98
N THR A 20 -9.71 23.73 11.42
CA THR A 20 -10.66 22.85 10.73
C THR A 20 -12.06 23.48 10.67
N LEU A 21 -12.49 24.18 11.72
CA LEU A 21 -13.77 24.88 11.76
C LEU A 21 -13.82 26.05 10.79
N TYR A 22 -12.73 26.83 10.73
CA TYR A 22 -12.62 27.93 9.77
C TYR A 22 -12.68 27.40 8.34
N ARG A 23 -11.94 26.34 8.05
CA ARG A 23 -11.92 25.70 6.73
C ARG A 23 -13.27 25.10 6.35
N ALA A 24 -13.97 24.45 7.28
CA ALA A 24 -15.32 23.94 7.07
C ALA A 24 -16.33 25.07 6.81
N ARG A 25 -16.22 26.17 7.56
CA ARG A 25 -17.07 27.36 7.37
C ARG A 25 -16.83 28.00 6.01
N ASP A 26 -15.57 28.18 5.62
CA ASP A 26 -15.20 28.76 4.34
C ASP A 26 -15.61 27.85 3.18
N PHE A 27 -15.52 26.53 3.35
CA PHE A 27 -16.05 25.56 2.40
C PHE A 27 -17.56 25.72 2.20
N LEU A 28 -18.34 25.81 3.29
CA LEU A 28 -19.79 26.04 3.21
C LEU A 28 -20.11 27.43 2.66
N ARG A 29 -19.32 28.47 2.96
CA ARG A 29 -19.51 29.79 2.34
C ARG A 29 -19.31 29.74 0.82
N ALA A 30 -18.32 28.98 0.35
CA ALA A 30 -17.98 28.90 -1.07
C ALA A 30 -18.91 27.95 -1.85
N ASN A 31 -19.41 26.89 -1.22
CA ASN A 31 -20.12 25.79 -1.90
C ASN A 31 -21.55 25.56 -1.38
N GLY A 32 -21.91 26.15 -0.24
CA GLY A 32 -23.22 26.04 0.37
C GLY A 32 -24.21 27.01 -0.28
N ALA A 33 -25.46 26.57 -0.39
CA ALA A 33 -26.57 27.38 -0.93
C ALA A 33 -27.41 28.03 0.19
N PHE A 34 -26.85 28.21 1.38
CA PHE A 34 -27.56 28.68 2.56
C PHE A 34 -26.73 29.67 3.38
N PRO A 35 -27.37 30.62 4.10
CA PRO A 35 -26.67 31.66 4.84
C PRO A 35 -25.92 31.11 6.06
N GLU A 36 -24.84 31.79 6.45
CA GLU A 36 -23.97 31.38 7.58
C GLU A 36 -24.70 31.25 8.91
N SER A 37 -25.82 31.98 9.09
CA SER A 37 -26.65 31.90 10.28
C SER A 37 -27.27 30.51 10.50
N GLN A 38 -27.26 29.65 9.48
CA GLN A 38 -27.75 28.27 9.55
C GLN A 38 -26.63 27.25 9.80
N TYR A 39 -25.38 27.68 9.94
CA TYR A 39 -24.26 26.77 10.19
C TYR A 39 -24.27 26.34 11.65
N SER A 40 -24.73 25.12 11.93
CA SER A 40 -24.62 24.55 13.27
C SER A 40 -23.18 24.17 13.58
N MET A 41 -22.79 24.30 14.85
CA MET A 41 -21.46 23.91 15.31
C MET A 41 -21.17 22.43 15.02
N ASP A 42 -22.15 21.54 15.23
CA ASP A 42 -22.02 20.11 14.94
C ASP A 42 -21.77 19.83 13.46
N LEU A 43 -22.42 20.59 12.57
CA LEU A 43 -22.17 20.48 11.13
C LEU A 43 -20.73 20.88 10.80
N LEU A 44 -20.25 22.00 11.34
CA LEU A 44 -18.89 22.49 11.10
C LEU A 44 -17.84 21.51 11.65
N LEU A 45 -18.07 20.94 12.83
CA LEU A 45 -17.22 19.91 13.42
C LEU A 45 -17.17 18.65 12.55
N LYS A 46 -18.32 18.14 12.14
CA LYS A 46 -18.40 16.91 11.34
C LYS A 46 -17.80 17.11 9.95
N LEU A 47 -18.11 18.23 9.30
CA LEU A 47 -17.53 18.58 8.01
C LEU A 47 -16.02 18.74 8.12
N GLY A 48 -15.56 19.44 9.16
CA GLY A 48 -14.14 19.58 9.43
C GLY A 48 -13.43 18.24 9.59
N GLY A 49 -13.99 17.34 10.40
CA GLY A 49 -13.47 15.99 10.59
C GLY A 49 -13.37 15.22 9.27
N MET A 50 -14.43 15.23 8.46
CA MET A 50 -14.42 14.59 7.14
C MET A 50 -13.37 15.18 6.19
N MET A 51 -13.14 16.50 6.25
CA MET A 51 -12.10 17.15 5.43
C MET A 51 -10.70 16.69 5.85
N SER A 52 -10.43 16.61 7.15
CA SER A 52 -9.16 16.12 7.68
C SER A 52 -8.92 14.65 7.35
N GLU A 53 -9.97 13.82 7.47
CA GLU A 53 -9.93 12.40 7.10
C GLU A 53 -9.63 12.21 5.61
N LEU A 54 -10.27 13.01 4.74
CA LEU A 54 -10.01 12.97 3.31
C LEU A 54 -8.56 13.35 2.98
N ASP A 55 -8.03 14.42 3.59
CA ASP A 55 -6.64 14.84 3.38
C ASP A 55 -5.64 13.77 3.86
N PHE A 56 -5.92 13.11 4.98
CA PHE A 56 -5.14 11.98 5.47
C PHE A 56 -5.11 10.82 4.45
N HIS A 57 -6.28 10.36 4.00
CA HIS A 57 -6.37 9.28 3.02
C HIS A 57 -5.74 9.65 1.68
N ARG A 58 -5.86 10.91 1.25
CA ARG A 58 -5.24 11.40 0.02
C ARG A 58 -3.72 11.36 0.10
N SER A 59 -3.15 11.80 1.22
CA SER A 59 -1.71 11.74 1.48
C SER A 59 -1.22 10.30 1.51
N ARG A 60 -1.94 9.41 2.21
CA ARG A 60 -1.61 7.99 2.27
C ARG A 60 -1.66 7.31 0.90
N THR A 61 -2.66 7.65 0.08
CA THR A 61 -2.78 7.12 -1.28
C THR A 61 -1.62 7.58 -2.16
N GLN A 62 -1.21 8.85 -2.04
CA GLN A 62 -0.06 9.36 -2.79
C GLN A 62 1.25 8.66 -2.41
N GLU A 63 1.46 8.44 -1.10
CA GLU A 63 2.61 7.67 -0.60
C GLU A 63 2.64 6.27 -1.21
N LEU A 64 1.54 5.53 -1.12
CA LEU A 64 1.42 4.18 -1.69
C LEU A 64 1.65 4.14 -3.20
N LEU A 65 1.16 5.15 -3.95
CA LEU A 65 1.41 5.25 -5.39
C LEU A 65 2.90 5.46 -5.69
N SER A 66 3.58 6.30 -4.90
CA SER A 66 5.01 6.55 -5.06
C SER A 66 5.85 5.30 -4.75
N GLU A 67 5.52 4.59 -3.67
CA GLU A 67 6.16 3.33 -3.31
C GLU A 67 5.92 2.25 -4.37
N ASN A 68 4.68 2.12 -4.88
CA ASN A 68 4.37 1.16 -5.93
C ASN A 68 5.17 1.45 -7.21
N ALA A 69 5.32 2.73 -7.59
CA ALA A 69 6.12 3.12 -8.74
C ALA A 69 7.60 2.73 -8.54
N HIS A 70 8.17 2.97 -7.36
CA HIS A 70 9.52 2.57 -7.02
C HIS A 70 9.72 1.05 -7.11
N LEU A 71 8.83 0.27 -6.48
CA LEU A 71 8.88 -1.19 -6.51
C LEU A 71 8.73 -1.76 -7.92
N ARG A 72 7.94 -1.13 -8.78
CA ARG A 72 7.82 -1.52 -10.19
C ARG A 72 9.12 -1.29 -10.95
N GLN A 73 9.83 -0.19 -10.66
CA GLN A 73 11.13 0.08 -11.24
C GLN A 73 12.17 -0.95 -10.77
N ASP A 74 12.23 -1.24 -9.47
CA ASP A 74 13.15 -2.23 -8.92
C ASP A 74 12.90 -3.62 -9.50
N ASN A 75 11.63 -4.02 -9.60
CA ASN A 75 11.27 -5.29 -10.24
C ASN A 75 11.69 -5.34 -11.72
N ALA A 76 11.56 -4.25 -12.46
CA ALA A 76 12.03 -4.19 -13.84
C ALA A 76 13.56 -4.31 -13.93
N ASN A 77 14.29 -3.64 -13.03
CA ASN A 77 15.75 -3.71 -12.94
C ASN A 77 16.23 -5.13 -12.60
N LEU A 78 15.59 -5.79 -11.63
CA LEU A 78 15.92 -7.16 -11.23
C LEU A 78 15.67 -8.14 -12.37
N ARG A 79 14.53 -8.01 -13.08
CA ARG A 79 14.23 -8.83 -14.26
C ARG A 79 15.27 -8.63 -15.36
N ALA A 80 15.62 -7.39 -15.69
CA ALA A 80 16.65 -7.09 -16.68
C ALA A 80 18.02 -7.67 -16.28
N TYR A 81 18.40 -7.60 -15.00
CA TYR A 81 19.62 -8.21 -14.48
C TYR A 81 19.60 -9.74 -14.62
N LEU A 82 18.52 -10.39 -14.22
CA LEU A 82 18.37 -11.85 -14.35
C LEU A 82 18.39 -12.28 -15.82
N ASP A 83 17.62 -11.64 -16.68
CA ASP A 83 17.59 -11.92 -18.12
C ASP A 83 18.97 -11.73 -18.76
N SER A 84 19.72 -10.70 -18.36
CA SER A 84 21.09 -10.48 -18.81
C SER A 84 22.02 -11.62 -18.35
N ASN A 85 21.94 -12.07 -17.10
CA ASN A 85 22.78 -13.17 -16.61
C ASN A 85 22.40 -14.52 -17.25
N LEU A 86 21.11 -14.77 -17.46
CA LEU A 86 20.60 -15.95 -18.17
C LEU A 86 21.06 -15.95 -19.64
N ALA A 87 20.97 -14.81 -20.33
CA ALA A 87 21.40 -14.66 -21.73
C ALA A 87 22.92 -14.71 -21.88
N THR A 88 23.68 -14.27 -20.89
CA THR A 88 25.16 -14.30 -20.92
C THR A 88 25.73 -15.68 -20.56
N GLY A 89 24.90 -16.65 -20.18
CA GLY A 89 25.33 -18.01 -19.85
C GLY A 89 26.32 -18.09 -18.69
N LYS A 90 26.50 -17.01 -17.92
CA LYS A 90 27.39 -16.99 -16.77
C LYS A 90 26.58 -17.37 -15.53
N PRO A 91 26.88 -18.51 -14.89
CA PRO A 91 26.26 -18.83 -13.61
C PRO A 91 26.60 -17.71 -12.62
N ALA A 92 25.64 -17.34 -11.78
CA ALA A 92 25.85 -16.40 -10.69
C ALA A 92 26.90 -16.98 -9.71
N ALA A 93 28.16 -16.68 -9.97
CA ALA A 93 29.37 -16.91 -9.18
C ALA A 93 29.77 -18.38 -8.84
N PRO A 94 31.08 -18.63 -8.58
CA PRO A 94 31.63 -19.97 -8.41
C PRO A 94 31.56 -20.40 -6.95
N GLY A 95 30.74 -21.39 -6.68
CA GLY A 95 30.73 -22.14 -5.42
C GLY A 95 30.20 -23.52 -5.73
N GLY A 96 31.12 -24.46 -5.90
CA GLY A 96 30.79 -25.85 -6.16
C GLY A 96 29.95 -26.40 -5.03
N ASP A 97 28.74 -26.84 -5.38
CA ASP A 97 28.27 -28.17 -5.01
C ASP A 97 27.27 -28.59 -6.07
N THR A 98 27.67 -29.57 -6.88
CA THR A 98 26.79 -30.30 -7.79
C THR A 98 25.85 -31.17 -6.96
N SER A 99 24.94 -30.56 -6.20
CA SER A 99 23.78 -31.26 -5.70
C SER A 99 22.76 -31.26 -6.83
N GLN A 100 22.61 -32.41 -7.50
CA GLN A 100 21.53 -32.66 -8.45
C GLN A 100 20.20 -32.58 -7.69
N ILE A 101 19.68 -31.36 -7.53
CA ILE A 101 18.32 -31.14 -7.06
C ILE A 101 17.41 -31.70 -8.17
N PRO A 102 16.56 -32.71 -7.88
CA PRO A 102 15.62 -33.23 -8.85
C PRO A 102 14.73 -32.08 -9.31
N ARG A 103 14.76 -31.77 -10.61
CA ARG A 103 13.90 -30.72 -11.18
C ARG A 103 12.45 -31.20 -11.04
N PRO A 104 11.58 -30.50 -10.30
CA PRO A 104 10.17 -30.88 -10.22
C PRO A 104 9.54 -30.80 -11.61
N SER A 105 8.60 -31.71 -11.87
CA SER A 105 7.86 -31.84 -13.12
C SER A 105 7.36 -30.47 -13.59
N SER A 106 7.60 -30.11 -14.86
CA SER A 106 7.27 -28.79 -15.42
C SER A 106 5.77 -28.51 -15.57
N ASP A 107 4.91 -29.40 -15.05
CA ASP A 107 3.46 -29.23 -15.05
C ASP A 107 2.97 -28.60 -13.74
N THR A 108 3.11 -27.28 -13.67
CA THR A 108 2.60 -26.44 -12.58
C THR A 108 1.34 -25.66 -12.98
N ALA A 109 0.77 -25.95 -14.16
CA ALA A 109 -0.43 -25.27 -14.65
C ALA A 109 -1.60 -25.53 -13.68
N GLY A 110 -2.02 -24.49 -12.95
CA GLY A 110 -3.14 -24.54 -12.02
C GLY A 110 -2.82 -24.98 -10.59
N LYS A 111 -1.55 -25.14 -10.21
CA LYS A 111 -1.16 -25.41 -8.81
C LYS A 111 -0.95 -24.11 -8.03
N SER A 112 -1.44 -24.05 -6.79
CA SER A 112 -1.12 -22.99 -5.83
C SER A 112 0.32 -23.16 -5.31
N TRP A 113 0.95 -22.05 -4.91
CA TRP A 113 2.31 -22.04 -4.35
C TRP A 113 2.50 -23.00 -3.18
N ASP A 114 1.50 -23.12 -2.32
CA ASP A 114 1.47 -24.05 -1.18
C ASP A 114 1.68 -25.52 -1.63
N ARG A 115 1.04 -25.90 -2.74
CA ARG A 115 1.13 -27.24 -3.32
C ARG A 115 2.47 -27.51 -4.00
N ILE A 116 3.05 -26.48 -4.62
CA ILE A 116 4.36 -26.58 -5.29
C ILE A 116 5.47 -26.76 -4.25
N VAL A 117 5.38 -26.06 -3.12
CA VAL A 117 6.35 -26.18 -2.02
C VAL A 117 6.26 -27.56 -1.36
N MET A 118 5.05 -28.08 -1.15
CA MET A 118 4.85 -29.42 -0.57
C MET A 118 5.37 -30.55 -1.45
N ASP A 119 5.26 -30.44 -2.78
CA ASP A 119 5.79 -31.43 -3.72
C ASP A 119 7.34 -31.52 -3.71
N LEU A 120 8.03 -30.59 -3.02
CA LEU A 120 9.50 -30.46 -3.01
C LEU A 120 10.18 -30.99 -1.73
N ILE A 121 9.41 -31.34 -0.70
CA ILE A 121 9.89 -31.81 0.63
C ILE A 121 9.66 -33.30 0.78
#